data_AF-A0A5N7MEB6-F1
#
_entry.id   AF-A0A5N7MEB6-F1
#
_cell.length_a   1.000
_cell.length_b   1.000
_cell.length_c   1.000
_cell.angle_alpha   90.00
_cell.angle_beta   90.00
_cell.angle_gamma   90.00
#
_symmetry.space_group_name_H-M   'P 1'
#
loop_
_entity.id
_entity.type
_entity.pdbx_description
1 polymer ?
#
loop_
_entity_poly.entity_id
_entity_poly.type
_entity_poly.pdbx_seq_one_letter_code
_entity_poly.pdbx_strand_id
1 'polypeptide(L)'
;MATRRLRYALWQHRRSLKRQAVAQESAAERLFGLAEILATAGRPEPARRLAGIALRFRVKAICLTARAEAVDWRARAWQPAWQSFGSDGR
;
A
#
# COMPACT_ATOMS: atom_id res chain seq x y z
N MET A 1 15.74 -10.10 -23.88
CA MET A 1 15.75 -10.67 -22.51
C MET A 1 15.65 -9.63 -21.38
N ALA A 2 16.16 -8.40 -21.52
CA ALA A 2 16.16 -7.37 -20.46
C ALA A 2 14.76 -6.99 -19.91
N THR A 3 13.73 -7.03 -20.76
CA THR A 3 12.34 -6.69 -20.40
C THR A 3 11.69 -7.67 -19.41
N ARG A 4 12.07 -8.96 -19.41
CA ARG A 4 11.48 -9.96 -18.50
C ARG A 4 11.99 -9.81 -17.06
N ARG A 5 13.29 -9.55 -16.89
CA ARG A 5 13.91 -9.30 -15.58
C ARG A 5 13.38 -7.99 -14.96
N LEU A 6 13.23 -6.94 -15.77
CA LEU A 6 12.66 -5.67 -15.33
C LEU A 6 11.20 -5.81 -14.88
N ARG A 7 10.36 -6.52 -15.66
CA ARG A 7 8.96 -6.80 -15.28
C ARG A 7 8.86 -7.59 -13.97
N TYR A 8 9.72 -8.58 -13.79
CA TYR A 8 9.77 -9.36 -12.55
C TYR A 8 10.18 -8.49 -11.35
N ALA A 9 11.22 -7.65 -11.50
CA ALA A 9 11.66 -6.74 -10.44
C ALA A 9 10.56 -5.74 -10.03
N LEU A 10 9.84 -5.16 -11.00
CA LEU A 10 8.71 -4.27 -10.73
C LEU A 10 7.56 -5.00 -10.00
N TRP A 11 7.24 -6.22 -10.44
CA TRP A 11 6.23 -7.05 -9.79
C TRP A 11 6.62 -7.39 -8.33
N GLN A 12 7.86 -7.79 -8.10
CA GLN A 12 8.38 -8.13 -6.77
C GLN A 12 8.38 -6.89 -5.86
N HIS A 13 8.81 -5.74 -6.38
CA HIS A 13 8.79 -4.48 -5.65
C HIS A 13 7.37 -4.08 -5.24
N ARG A 14 6.41 -4.12 -6.16
CA ARG A 14 4.99 -3.88 -5.88
C ARG A 14 4.44 -4.83 -4.81
N ARG A 15 4.76 -6.11 -4.90
CA ARG A 15 4.33 -7.13 -3.92
C ARG A 15 4.91 -6.85 -2.54
N SER A 16 6.18 -6.43 -2.45
CA SER A 16 6.82 -6.04 -1.20
C SER A 16 6.12 -4.83 -0.57
N LEU A 17 5.84 -3.78 -1.35
CA LEU A 17 5.12 -2.59 -0.87
C LEU A 17 3.73 -2.93 -0.33
N LYS A 18 2.95 -3.77 -1.04
CA LYS A 18 1.64 -4.23 -0.55
C LYS A 18 1.73 -5.03 0.75
N ARG A 19 2.72 -5.92 0.87
CA ARG A 19 2.93 -6.68 2.12
C ARG A 19 3.25 -5.75 3.29
N GLN A 20 4.09 -4.74 3.06
CA GLN A 20 4.39 -3.74 4.08
C GLN A 20 3.14 -2.93 4.44
N ALA A 21 2.32 -2.52 3.47
CA ALA A 21 1.07 -1.81 3.72
C ALA A 21 0.14 -2.62 4.64
N VAL A 22 -0.10 -3.90 4.33
CA VAL A 22 -0.92 -4.80 5.15
C VAL A 22 -0.36 -4.95 6.57
N ALA A 23 0.96 -5.09 6.72
CA ALA A 23 1.58 -5.17 8.05
C ALA A 23 1.38 -3.88 8.87
N GLN A 24 1.47 -2.71 8.23
CA GLN A 24 1.21 -1.42 8.89
C GLN A 24 -0.27 -1.26 9.27
N GLU A 25 -1.19 -1.69 8.40
CA GLU A 25 -2.63 -1.66 8.66
C GLU A 25 -3.00 -2.57 9.84
N SER A 26 -2.51 -3.81 9.87
CA SER A 26 -2.76 -4.72 10.99
C SER A 26 -2.19 -4.19 12.30
N ALA A 27 -1.01 -3.56 12.28
CA ALA A 27 -0.45 -2.91 13.45
C ALA A 27 -1.33 -1.74 13.93
N ALA A 28 -1.86 -0.92 13.00
CA ALA A 28 -2.78 0.17 13.32
C ALA A 28 -4.07 -0.35 13.97
N GLU A 29 -4.68 -1.42 13.44
CA GLU A 29 -5.89 -2.02 13.99
C GLU A 29 -5.68 -2.53 15.42
N ARG A 30 -4.58 -3.24 15.67
CA ARG A 30 -4.23 -3.71 17.03
C ARG A 30 -4.07 -2.55 17.99
N LEU A 31 -3.42 -1.46 17.56
CA LEU A 31 -3.26 -0.27 18.38
C LEU A 31 -4.62 0.41 18.64
N PHE A 32 -5.50 0.53 17.64
CA PHE A 32 -6.84 1.07 17.88
C PHE A 32 -7.63 0.23 18.90
N GLY A 33 -7.59 -1.11 18.79
CA GLY A 33 -8.22 -1.98 19.78
C GLY A 33 -7.65 -1.80 21.20
N LEU A 34 -6.33 -1.66 21.35
CA LEU A 34 -5.73 -1.35 22.65
C LEU A 34 -6.12 0.04 23.17
N ALA A 35 -6.23 1.04 22.29
CA ALA A 35 -6.67 2.37 22.66
C ALA A 35 -8.12 2.35 23.16
N GLU A 36 -8.99 1.57 22.52
CA GLU A 36 -10.37 1.37 22.94
C GLU A 36 -10.46 0.69 24.31
N ILE A 37 -9.69 -0.37 24.55
CA ILE A 37 -9.59 -1.03 25.87
C ILE A 37 -9.13 -0.04 26.95
N LEU A 38 -8.16 0.83 26.64
CA LEU A 38 -7.70 1.85 27.58
C LEU A 38 -8.78 2.91 27.86
N ALA A 39 -9.54 3.31 26.84
CA ALA A 39 -10.63 4.27 26.99
C ALA A 39 -11.74 3.70 27.87
N THR A 40 -12.15 2.44 27.65
CA THR A 40 -13.17 1.76 28.45
C THR A 40 -12.70 1.49 29.88
N ALA A 41 -11.41 1.27 30.10
CA ALA A 41 -10.79 1.14 31.43
C ALA A 41 -10.60 2.49 32.16
N GLY A 42 -11.15 3.60 31.65
CA GLY A 42 -11.06 4.91 32.28
C GLY A 42 -9.70 5.59 32.16
N ARG A 43 -8.88 5.22 31.16
CA ARG A 43 -7.56 5.82 30.86
C ARG A 43 -7.57 6.59 29.54
N PRO A 44 -8.28 7.74 29.45
CA PRO A 44 -8.49 8.45 28.19
C PRO A 44 -7.21 9.07 27.61
N GLU A 45 -6.30 9.56 28.44
CA GLU A 45 -5.04 10.18 27.96
C GLU A 45 -4.09 9.17 27.31
N PRO A 46 -3.79 8.00 27.93
CA PRO A 46 -3.09 6.91 27.26
C PRO A 46 -3.77 6.43 25.97
N ALA A 47 -5.11 6.31 25.99
CA ALA A 47 -5.88 5.92 24.81
C ALA A 47 -5.70 6.89 23.64
N ARG A 48 -5.80 8.21 23.88
CA ARG A 48 -5.57 9.24 22.87
C ARG A 48 -4.17 9.18 22.26
N ARG A 49 -3.14 9.04 23.11
CA ARG A 49 -1.75 8.91 22.63
C ARG A 49 -1.59 7.68 21.74
N LEU A 50 -2.18 6.57 22.14
CA LEU A 50 -2.07 5.30 21.42
C LEU A 50 -2.85 5.32 20.10
N ALA A 51 -4.03 5.94 20.08
CA ALA A 51 -4.79 6.22 18.85
C ALA A 51 -4.01 7.14 17.88
N GLY A 52 -3.31 8.15 18.39
CA GLY A 52 -2.44 9.01 17.59
C GLY A 52 -1.28 8.24 16.95
N ILE A 53 -0.70 7.27 17.66
CA ILE A 53 0.31 6.36 17.09
C ILE A 53 -0.33 5.46 16.03
N ALA A 54 -1.47 4.84 16.31
CA ALA A 54 -2.20 3.99 15.38
C ALA A 54 -2.49 4.70 14.05
N LEU A 55 -2.86 5.99 14.11
CA LEU A 55 -3.11 6.81 12.93
C LEU A 55 -1.86 6.95 12.05
N ARG A 56 -0.67 7.08 12.62
CA ARG A 56 0.59 7.14 11.85
C ARG A 56 0.84 5.86 11.07
N PHE A 57 0.57 4.70 11.67
CA PHE A 57 0.66 3.41 10.98
C PHE A 57 -0.36 3.33 9.83
N ARG A 58 -1.59 3.78 10.05
CA ARG A 58 -2.64 3.78 9.03
C ARG A 58 -2.32 4.70 7.85
N VAL A 59 -1.83 5.92 8.10
CA VAL A 59 -1.34 6.83 7.07
C VAL A 59 -0.20 6.20 6.28
N LYS A 60 0.76 5.56 6.96
CA LYS A 60 1.87 4.88 6.31
C LYS A 60 1.41 3.72 5.43
N ALA A 61 0.41 2.95 5.86
CA ALA A 61 -0.21 1.89 5.05
C ALA A 61 -0.82 2.46 3.76
N ILE A 62 -1.59 3.55 3.85
CA ILE A 62 -2.17 4.24 2.69
C ILE A 62 -1.07 4.70 1.72
N CYS A 63 -0.02 5.35 2.22
CA CYS A 63 1.09 5.80 1.39
C CYS A 63 1.81 4.63 0.68
N LEU A 64 1.99 3.49 1.36
CA LEU A 64 2.60 2.30 0.77
C LEU A 64 1.73 1.68 -0.32
N THR A 65 0.41 1.64 -0.11
CA THR A 65 -0.57 1.20 -1.13
C THR A 65 -0.53 2.10 -2.35
N ALA A 66 -0.59 3.42 -2.18
CA ALA A 66 -0.50 4.38 -3.27
C ALA A 66 0.82 4.24 -4.05
N ARG A 67 1.95 4.01 -3.36
CA ARG A 67 3.23 3.73 -4.03
C ARG A 67 3.19 2.43 -4.82
N ALA A 68 2.57 1.37 -4.29
CA ALA A 68 2.43 0.10 -4.99
C ALA A 68 1.56 0.23 -6.26
N GLU A 69 0.54 1.09 -6.23
CA GLU A 69 -0.30 1.41 -7.38
C GLU A 69 0.43 2.27 -8.41
N ALA A 70 1.23 3.24 -7.98
CA ALA A 70 2.06 4.05 -8.86
C ALA A 70 3.09 3.20 -9.65
N VAL A 71 3.65 2.15 -9.02
CA VAL A 71 4.51 1.17 -9.70
C VAL A 71 3.75 0.45 -10.82
N ASP A 72 2.47 0.11 -10.58
CA ASP A 72 1.62 -0.56 -11.56
C ASP A 72 1.23 0.35 -12.73
N TRP A 73 0.92 1.61 -12.44
CA TRP A 73 0.68 2.64 -13.46
C TRP A 73 1.91 2.87 -14.33
N ARG A 74 3.10 3.00 -13.72
CA ARG A 74 4.37 3.08 -14.45
C ARG A 74 4.61 1.81 -15.27
N ALA A 75 4.38 0.62 -14.73
CA ALA A 75 4.54 -0.61 -15.51
C ALA A 75 3.61 -0.69 -16.74
N ARG A 76 2.38 -0.13 -16.64
CA ARG A 76 1.44 -0.01 -17.77
C ARG A 76 1.85 1.06 -18.78
N ALA A 77 2.33 2.21 -18.34
CA ALA A 77 2.79 3.28 -19.22
C ALA A 77 4.01 2.88 -20.08
N TRP A 78 4.78 1.88 -19.65
CA TRP A 78 5.91 1.33 -20.40
C TRP A 78 5.50 0.17 -21.33
N GLN A 79 4.20 -0.18 -21.41
CA GLN A 79 3.70 -1.03 -22.48
C GLN A 79 3.65 -0.19 -23.77
N PRO A 80 4.35 -0.60 -24.84
CA PRO A 80 4.27 0.10 -26.11
C PRO A 80 2.80 0.12 -26.58
N ALA A 81 2.31 1.29 -26.97
CA ALA A 81 0.98 1.53 -27.52
C ALA A 81 0.77 0.90 -28.93
N TRP A 82 1.30 -0.29 -29.16
CA TRP A 82 1.22 -0.99 -30.45
C TRP A 82 -0.06 -1.83 -30.61
N GLN A 83 -0.94 -1.88 -29.61
CA GLN A 83 -2.23 -2.59 -29.72
C GLN A 83 -3.42 -1.71 -30.18
N SER A 84 -3.21 -0.42 -30.45
CA SER A 84 -4.26 0.50 -30.90
C SER A 84 -4.17 0.88 -32.40
N PHE A 85 -3.23 0.32 -33.16
CA PHE A 85 -3.02 0.65 -34.59
C PHE A 85 -3.07 -0.57 -35.52
N GLY A 86 -3.87 -1.60 -35.18
CA GLY A 86 -3.90 -2.87 -35.93
C GLY A 86 -5.28 -3.44 -36.22
N SER A 87 -6.34 -2.63 -36.24
CA SER A 87 -7.72 -3.11 -36.50
C SER A 87 -8.55 -2.23 -37.41
N ASP A 88 -7.93 -1.39 -38.25
CA ASP A 88 -8.65 -0.67 -39.32
C ASP A 88 -7.79 -0.66 -40.58
N GLY A 89 -7.93 -1.70 -41.38
CA GLY A 89 -7.10 -1.90 -42.56
C GLY A 89 -7.57 -3.02 -43.46
N ARG A 90 -8.83 -2.91 -43.92
CA ARG A 90 -9.45 -3.53 -45.12
C ARG A 90 -9.53 -5.05 -45.20
#